data_AF-A0A4S4D9Y6-F1
#
_entry.id   AF-A0A4S4D9Y6-F1
#
_cell.length_a   1.000
_cell.length_b   1.000
_cell.length_c   1.000
_cell.angle_alpha   90.00
_cell.angle_beta   90.00
_cell.angle_gamma   90.00
#
_symmetry.space_group_name_H-M   'P 1'
#
loop_
_entity.id
_entity.type
_entity.pdbx_description
1 polymer ?
#
loop_
_entity_poly.entity_id
_entity_poly.type
_entity_poly.pdbx_seq_one_letter_code
_entity_poly.pdbx_strand_id
1 'polypeptide(L)'
;MSVQSPLSVNGEAENNVKTREGEGKKPKKVPLMRLFAFADAFDYFLMIVGSIGACIHGASVPVFFVFFGKLINIVGMAYLFPAAASHRVAKYSMDFVYLSVVILFSSWTEVACWMHTGERQAAKMRMEYLRSMLNQDISLFDTDASSTGEVISAITSDIIVVQDAISEKVWLYF
;
A
#
# COMPACT_ATOMS: atom_id res chain seq x y z
N MET A 1 -47.96 -46.05 48.04
CA MET A 1 -47.85 -44.59 48.28
C MET A 1 -46.39 -44.23 48.08
N SER A 2 -46.04 -43.93 46.83
CA SER A 2 -44.67 -43.68 46.39
C SER A 2 -44.65 -42.37 45.61
N VAL A 3 -43.74 -41.51 46.06
CA VAL A 3 -43.43 -40.16 45.60
C VAL A 3 -43.25 -40.10 44.09
N GLN A 4 -43.85 -39.12 43.42
CA GLN A 4 -43.50 -38.75 42.06
C GLN A 4 -43.18 -37.25 42.01
N SER A 5 -41.96 -36.98 41.58
CA SER A 5 -41.29 -35.70 41.40
C SER A 5 -41.94 -34.85 40.29
N PRO A 6 -41.84 -33.51 40.36
CA PRO A 6 -42.35 -32.63 39.31
C PRO A 6 -41.52 -32.77 38.03
N LEU A 7 -42.24 -32.92 36.91
CA LEU A 7 -41.70 -32.91 35.55
C LEU A 7 -40.87 -31.63 35.32
N SER A 8 -39.72 -31.85 34.70
CA SER A 8 -38.74 -30.90 34.19
C SER A 8 -39.35 -29.78 33.33
N VAL A 9 -39.52 -28.60 33.90
CA VAL A 9 -39.57 -27.32 33.17
C VAL A 9 -38.11 -26.91 32.92
N ASN A 10 -37.46 -27.48 31.92
CA ASN A 10 -36.12 -27.04 31.52
C ASN A 10 -35.80 -27.33 30.04
N GLY A 11 -36.74 -27.02 29.14
CA GLY A 11 -36.60 -27.22 27.70
C GLY A 11 -36.70 -25.96 26.83
N GLU A 12 -37.08 -24.82 27.41
CA GLU A 12 -37.35 -23.60 26.63
C GLU A 12 -36.35 -22.45 26.89
N ALA A 13 -35.50 -22.55 27.91
CA ALA A 13 -34.52 -21.52 28.23
C ALA A 13 -33.19 -21.64 27.45
N GLU A 14 -32.92 -22.78 26.80
CA GLU A 14 -31.63 -23.02 26.11
C GLU A 14 -31.65 -22.63 24.62
N ASN A 15 -32.83 -22.40 24.02
CA ASN A 15 -32.97 -22.03 22.61
C ASN A 15 -33.02 -20.52 22.34
N ASN A 16 -32.96 -19.68 23.37
CA ASN A 16 -32.95 -18.21 23.22
C ASN A 16 -31.57 -17.56 23.45
N VAL A 17 -30.52 -18.38 23.63
CA VAL A 17 -29.14 -17.86 23.86
C VAL A 17 -28.24 -18.04 22.62
N LYS A 18 -28.66 -18.79 21.58
CA LYS A 18 -27.83 -19.10 20.40
C LYS A 18 -28.17 -18.38 19.09
N THR A 19 -29.04 -17.38 19.10
CA THR A 19 -29.40 -16.65 17.84
C THR A 19 -29.18 -15.14 17.94
N ARG A 20 -28.15 -14.73 18.68
CA ARG A 20 -27.56 -13.38 18.58
C ARG A 20 -26.05 -13.46 18.37
N GLU A 21 -25.58 -14.44 17.60
CA GLU A 21 -24.30 -14.26 16.91
C GLU A 21 -24.55 -13.24 15.81
N GLY A 22 -24.00 -12.04 16.01
CA GLY A 22 -24.18 -10.92 15.10
C GLY A 22 -23.87 -11.34 13.67
N GLU A 23 -24.80 -11.04 12.77
CA GLU A 23 -24.51 -10.97 11.35
C GLU A 23 -23.34 -9.98 11.17
N GLY A 24 -22.12 -10.51 11.13
CA GLY A 24 -20.93 -9.76 10.78
C GLY A 24 -21.16 -9.19 9.40
N LYS A 25 -21.58 -7.92 9.34
CA LYS A 25 -21.74 -7.17 8.09
C LYS A 25 -20.43 -7.31 7.32
N LYS A 26 -20.45 -8.11 6.25
CA LYS A 26 -19.30 -8.28 5.37
C LYS A 26 -18.80 -6.88 5.01
N PRO A 27 -17.50 -6.58 5.16
CA PRO A 27 -16.99 -5.24 4.91
C PRO A 27 -17.39 -4.82 3.50
N LYS A 28 -18.10 -3.69 3.38
CA LYS A 28 -18.47 -3.14 2.07
C LYS A 28 -17.18 -2.86 1.32
N LYS A 29 -16.91 -3.60 0.26
CA LYS A 29 -15.74 -3.38 -0.60
C LYS A 29 -15.90 -2.03 -1.28
N VAL A 30 -15.09 -1.07 -0.86
CA VAL A 30 -15.02 0.25 -1.49
C VAL A 30 -14.09 0.12 -2.70
N PRO A 31 -14.44 0.67 -3.87
CA PRO A 31 -13.55 0.61 -5.02
C PRO A 31 -12.25 1.37 -4.73
N LEU A 32 -11.10 0.82 -5.15
CA LEU A 32 -9.77 1.43 -4.96
C LEU A 32 -9.68 2.85 -5.53
N MET A 33 -10.47 3.18 -6.54
CA MET A 33 -10.59 4.53 -7.10
C MET A 33 -10.96 5.59 -6.04
N ARG A 34 -11.70 5.20 -4.98
CA ARG A 34 -12.04 6.11 -3.87
C ARG A 34 -10.83 6.48 -3.02
N LEU A 35 -9.75 5.70 -3.07
CA LEU A 35 -8.48 6.03 -2.41
C LEU A 35 -7.88 7.33 -2.98
N PHE A 36 -8.08 7.56 -4.28
CA PHE A 36 -7.57 8.72 -5.03
C PHE A 36 -8.58 9.87 -5.14
N ALA A 37 -9.65 9.87 -4.33
CA ALA A 37 -10.73 10.85 -4.46
C ALA A 37 -10.29 12.30 -4.22
N PHE A 38 -9.14 12.51 -3.58
CA PHE A 38 -8.56 13.84 -3.28
C PHE A 38 -7.36 14.20 -4.17
N ALA A 39 -7.11 13.44 -5.25
CA ALA A 39 -6.04 13.70 -6.20
C ALA A 39 -6.37 14.86 -7.16
N ASP A 40 -5.42 15.78 -7.36
CA ASP A 40 -5.50 16.84 -8.38
C ASP A 40 -4.89 16.38 -9.71
N ALA A 41 -5.06 17.18 -10.78
CA ALA A 41 -4.40 16.96 -12.07
C ALA A 41 -2.87 16.78 -11.97
N PHE A 42 -2.21 17.48 -11.05
CA PHE A 42 -0.77 17.30 -10.79
C PHE A 42 -0.48 15.95 -10.12
N ASP A 43 -1.33 15.48 -9.21
CA ASP A 43 -1.20 14.15 -8.59
C ASP A 43 -1.34 13.05 -9.65
N TYR A 44 -2.30 13.18 -10.58
CA TYR A 44 -2.44 12.24 -11.69
C TYR A 44 -1.20 12.21 -12.59
N PHE A 45 -0.59 13.36 -12.88
CA PHE A 45 0.65 13.41 -13.64
C PHE A 45 1.79 12.68 -12.92
N LEU A 46 1.97 12.91 -11.63
CA LEU A 46 2.98 12.22 -10.82
C LEU A 46 2.74 10.71 -10.78
N MET A 47 1.49 10.27 -10.62
CA MET A 47 1.15 8.86 -10.62
C MET A 47 1.51 8.19 -11.95
N ILE A 48 1.24 8.83 -13.09
CA ILE A 48 1.60 8.29 -14.41
C ILE A 48 3.12 8.15 -14.55
N VAL A 49 3.88 9.18 -14.18
CA VAL A 49 5.35 9.15 -14.22
C VAL A 49 5.91 8.08 -13.29
N GLY A 50 5.37 7.99 -12.07
CA GLY A 50 5.73 6.98 -11.08
C GLY A 50 5.44 5.56 -11.56
N SER A 51 4.29 5.32 -12.19
CA SER A 51 3.93 4.02 -12.77
C SER A 51 4.86 3.59 -13.90
N ILE A 52 5.31 4.52 -14.76
CA ILE A 52 6.30 4.19 -15.81
C ILE A 52 7.62 3.78 -15.16
N GLY A 53 8.06 4.50 -14.13
CA GLY A 53 9.24 4.15 -13.34
C GLY A 53 9.11 2.77 -12.67
N ALA A 54 7.93 2.46 -12.12
CA ALA A 54 7.61 1.18 -11.50
C ALA A 54 7.73 0.02 -12.49
N CYS A 55 7.15 0.13 -13.69
CA CYS A 55 7.25 -0.94 -14.69
C CYS A 55 8.70 -1.20 -15.14
N ILE A 56 9.50 -0.14 -15.33
CA ILE A 56 10.92 -0.26 -15.71
C ILE A 56 11.72 -0.91 -14.58
N HIS A 57 11.48 -0.48 -13.34
CA HIS A 57 12.15 -1.02 -12.17
C HIS A 57 11.72 -2.47 -11.88
N GLY A 58 10.44 -2.82 -12.01
CA GLY A 58 9.93 -4.18 -11.89
C GLY A 58 10.52 -5.14 -12.92
N ALA A 59 10.76 -4.68 -14.14
CA ALA A 59 11.44 -5.45 -15.19
C ALA A 59 12.96 -5.60 -14.99
N SER A 60 13.55 -4.90 -14.01
CA SER A 60 15.00 -4.88 -13.82
C SER A 60 15.59 -6.25 -13.44
N VAL A 61 14.87 -7.07 -12.68
CA VAL A 61 15.36 -8.38 -12.22
C VAL A 61 15.54 -9.37 -13.39
N PRO A 62 14.54 -9.60 -14.26
CA PRO A 62 14.75 -10.40 -15.48
C PRO A 62 15.88 -9.87 -16.36
N VAL A 63 15.95 -8.55 -16.56
CA VAL A 63 17.00 -7.93 -17.37
C VAL A 63 18.37 -8.19 -16.76
N PHE A 64 18.52 -8.01 -15.45
CA PHE A 64 19.75 -8.30 -14.71
C PHE A 64 20.22 -9.74 -14.94
N PHE A 65 19.32 -10.73 -14.87
CA PHE A 65 19.68 -12.13 -15.12
C PHE A 65 20.16 -12.38 -16.56
N VAL A 66 19.58 -11.70 -17.55
CA VAL A 66 20.05 -11.80 -18.95
C VAL A 66 21.48 -11.26 -19.08
N PHE A 67 21.80 -10.12 -18.48
CA PHE A 67 23.17 -9.58 -18.48
C PHE A 67 24.13 -10.45 -17.68
N PHE A 68 23.66 -11.00 -16.55
CA PHE A 68 24.45 -11.92 -15.72
C PHE A 68 24.79 -13.22 -16.46
N GLY A 69 23.85 -13.78 -17.22
CA GLY A 69 24.11 -14.94 -18.08
C GLY A 69 25.17 -14.66 -19.16
N LYS A 70 25.14 -13.47 -19.77
CA LYS A 70 26.17 -13.03 -20.73
C LYS A 70 27.55 -12.93 -20.07
N LEU A 71 27.61 -12.39 -18.85
CA LEU A 71 28.84 -12.31 -18.06
C LEU A 71 29.44 -13.70 -17.78
N ILE A 72 28.62 -14.65 -17.31
CA ILE A 72 29.04 -16.04 -17.06
C ILE A 72 29.62 -16.66 -18.32
N ASN A 73 28.94 -16.50 -19.47
CA ASN A 73 29.40 -17.08 -20.74
C ASN A 73 30.79 -16.53 -21.13
N ILE A 74 31.04 -15.24 -20.90
CA ILE A 74 32.35 -14.62 -21.20
C ILE A 74 33.42 -15.13 -20.25
N VAL A 75 33.12 -15.27 -18.96
CA VAL A 75 34.07 -15.83 -17.98
C VAL A 75 34.45 -17.26 -18.38
N GLY A 76 33.48 -18.07 -18.83
CA GLY A 76 33.75 -19.39 -19.40
C GLY A 76 34.68 -19.33 -20.62
N MET A 77 34.42 -18.42 -21.56
CA MET A 77 35.29 -18.23 -22.74
C MET A 77 36.67 -17.65 -22.38
N ALA A 78 36.77 -16.85 -21.32
CA ALA A 78 38.02 -16.28 -20.83
C ALA A 78 38.95 -17.34 -20.26
N TYR A 79 38.38 -18.37 -19.63
CA TYR A 79 39.10 -19.54 -19.16
C TYR A 79 39.71 -20.33 -20.35
N LEU A 80 38.99 -20.42 -21.47
CA LEU A 80 39.44 -21.12 -22.68
C LEU A 80 40.41 -20.30 -23.54
N PHE A 81 40.21 -18.96 -23.64
CA PHE A 81 40.97 -18.06 -24.52
C PHE A 81 41.30 -16.71 -23.85
N PRO A 82 42.31 -16.65 -22.96
CA PRO A 82 42.56 -15.49 -22.10
C PRO A 82 42.94 -14.20 -22.82
N ALA A 83 43.63 -14.28 -23.97
CA ALA A 83 44.08 -13.09 -24.71
C ALA A 83 42.93 -12.31 -25.40
N ALA A 84 41.80 -12.96 -25.69
CA ALA A 84 40.65 -12.35 -26.37
C ALA A 84 39.50 -11.97 -25.42
N ALA A 85 39.71 -12.12 -24.12
CA ALA A 85 38.67 -12.02 -23.10
C ALA A 85 38.63 -10.66 -22.39
N SER A 86 39.80 -10.05 -22.13
CA SER A 86 39.90 -8.79 -21.38
C SER A 86 39.07 -7.66 -21.98
N HIS A 87 39.15 -7.47 -23.31
CA HIS A 87 38.37 -6.46 -24.02
C HIS A 87 36.85 -6.71 -23.95
N ARG A 88 36.42 -7.98 -23.99
CA ARG A 88 35.00 -8.33 -23.88
C ARG A 88 34.50 -8.07 -22.46
N VAL A 89 35.21 -8.54 -21.44
CA VAL A 89 34.83 -8.31 -20.03
C VAL A 89 34.67 -6.82 -19.74
N ALA A 90 35.59 -5.97 -20.21
CA ALA A 90 35.50 -4.52 -20.04
C ALA A 90 34.22 -3.93 -20.67
N LYS A 91 33.85 -4.38 -21.88
CA LYS A 91 32.63 -3.92 -22.56
C LYS A 91 31.36 -4.28 -21.78
N TYR A 92 31.24 -5.52 -21.32
CA TYR A 92 30.05 -5.96 -20.58
C TYR A 92 29.99 -5.38 -19.17
N SER A 93 31.13 -5.09 -18.53
CA SER A 93 31.16 -4.35 -17.27
C SER A 93 30.56 -2.95 -17.43
N MET A 94 30.81 -2.27 -18.55
CA MET A 94 30.18 -0.97 -18.85
C MET A 94 28.67 -1.10 -19.04
N ASP A 95 28.19 -2.17 -19.69
CA ASP A 95 26.75 -2.43 -19.82
C ASP A 95 26.06 -2.56 -18.44
N PHE A 96 26.71 -3.20 -17.46
CA PHE A 96 26.20 -3.26 -16.08
C PHE A 96 26.12 -1.88 -15.42
N VAL A 97 27.11 -1.01 -15.65
CA VAL A 97 27.08 0.36 -15.12
C VAL A 97 25.89 1.13 -15.70
N TYR A 98 25.66 1.04 -17.02
CA TYR A 98 24.50 1.67 -17.64
C TYR A 98 23.17 1.13 -17.09
N LEU A 99 23.07 -0.19 -16.91
CA LEU A 99 21.90 -0.82 -16.32
C LEU A 99 21.63 -0.30 -14.90
N SER A 100 22.66 -0.25 -14.04
CA SER A 100 22.53 0.27 -12.67
C SER A 100 22.08 1.72 -12.62
N VAL A 101 22.60 2.56 -13.53
CA VAL A 101 22.19 3.97 -13.62
C VAL A 101 20.71 4.08 -13.98
N VAL A 102 20.24 3.32 -14.97
CA VAL A 102 18.81 3.31 -15.36
C VAL A 102 17.93 2.84 -14.21
N ILE A 103 18.29 1.74 -13.54
CA ILE A 103 17.52 1.20 -12.41
C ILE A 103 17.46 2.22 -11.27
N LEU A 104 18.58 2.87 -10.95
CA LEU A 104 18.66 3.86 -9.88
C LEU A 104 17.73 5.05 -10.14
N PHE A 105 17.79 5.64 -11.34
CA PHE A 105 16.92 6.76 -11.70
C PHE A 105 15.44 6.34 -11.76
N SER A 106 15.17 5.14 -12.27
CA SER A 106 13.81 4.59 -12.34
C SER A 106 13.21 4.40 -10.94
N SER A 107 13.93 3.73 -10.06
CA SER A 107 13.51 3.46 -8.68
C SER A 107 13.36 4.76 -7.88
N TRP A 108 14.29 5.70 -8.03
CA TRP A 108 14.19 7.00 -7.37
C TRP A 108 12.93 7.77 -7.81
N THR A 109 12.69 7.85 -9.13
CA THR A 109 11.57 8.59 -9.69
C THR A 109 10.24 7.97 -9.27
N GLU A 110 10.13 6.65 -9.34
CA GLU A 110 8.97 5.89 -8.86
C GLU A 110 8.64 6.23 -7.40
N VAL A 111 9.58 5.99 -6.48
CA VAL A 111 9.35 6.18 -5.04
C VAL A 111 9.06 7.65 -4.73
N ALA A 112 9.80 8.59 -5.33
CA ALA A 112 9.60 10.02 -5.10
C ALA A 112 8.21 10.48 -5.57
N CYS A 113 7.75 10.03 -6.74
CA CYS A 113 6.44 10.42 -7.28
C CYS A 113 5.28 9.86 -6.43
N TRP A 114 5.36 8.59 -6.01
CA TRP A 114 4.32 7.97 -5.18
C TRP A 114 4.28 8.56 -3.78
N MET A 115 5.43 8.77 -3.15
CA MET A 115 5.53 9.39 -1.82
C MET A 115 4.99 10.82 -1.82
N HIS A 116 5.40 11.64 -2.80
CA HIS A 116 4.92 13.02 -2.91
C HIS A 116 3.41 13.10 -3.14
N THR A 117 2.87 12.20 -3.96
CA THR A 117 1.43 12.13 -4.23
C THR A 117 0.64 11.72 -2.99
N GLY A 118 1.12 10.74 -2.22
CA GLY A 118 0.48 10.32 -0.98
C GLY A 118 0.47 11.43 0.08
N GLU A 119 1.59 12.12 0.26
CA GLU A 119 1.68 13.28 1.17
C GLU A 119 0.72 14.40 0.81
N ARG A 120 0.66 14.77 -0.48
CA ARG A 120 -0.24 15.83 -0.96
C ARG A 120 -1.71 15.47 -0.75
N GLN A 121 -2.11 14.24 -1.04
CA GLN A 121 -3.49 13.80 -0.81
C GLN A 121 -3.84 13.75 0.68
N ALA A 122 -2.94 13.26 1.53
CA ALA A 122 -3.14 13.24 2.98
C ALA A 122 -3.26 14.66 3.56
N ALA A 123 -2.44 15.61 3.07
CA ALA A 123 -2.50 17.01 3.49
C ALA A 123 -3.86 17.65 3.14
N LYS A 124 -4.40 17.39 1.93
CA LYS A 124 -5.73 17.86 1.55
C LYS A 124 -6.84 17.24 2.38
N MET A 125 -6.78 15.93 2.65
CA MET A 125 -7.73 15.26 3.53
C MET A 125 -7.74 15.89 4.93
N ARG A 126 -6.57 16.15 5.51
CA ARG A 126 -6.44 16.82 6.82
C ARG A 126 -7.00 18.24 6.79
N MET A 127 -6.76 19.00 5.71
CA MET A 127 -7.27 20.37 5.58
C MET A 127 -8.79 20.42 5.49
N GLU A 128 -9.40 19.57 4.65
CA GLU A 128 -10.86 19.53 4.48
C GLU A 128 -11.56 19.01 5.74
N TYR A 129 -10.93 18.05 6.42
CA TYR A 129 -11.36 17.56 7.73
C TYR A 129 -11.36 18.67 8.78
N LEU A 130 -10.23 19.37 8.96
CA LEU A 130 -10.11 20.46 9.92
C LEU A 130 -11.11 21.58 9.64
N ARG A 131 -11.30 21.92 8.36
CA ARG A 131 -12.29 22.90 7.93
C ARG A 131 -13.72 22.49 8.31
N SER A 132 -14.06 21.22 8.14
CA SER A 132 -15.38 20.69 8.52
C SER A 132 -15.60 20.73 10.03
N MET A 133 -14.56 20.38 10.80
CA MET A 133 -14.60 20.42 12.27
C MET A 133 -14.79 21.86 12.81
N LEU A 134 -14.09 22.84 12.25
CA LEU A 134 -14.24 24.25 12.66
C LEU A 134 -15.62 24.85 12.34
N ASN A 135 -16.38 24.24 11.43
CA ASN A 135 -17.73 24.66 11.06
C ASN A 135 -18.83 23.90 11.82
N GLN A 136 -18.50 23.01 12.76
CA GLN A 136 -19.50 22.31 13.59
C GLN A 136 -20.01 23.19 14.74
N ASP A 137 -21.29 23.01 15.09
CA ASP A 137 -21.96 23.78 16.15
C ASP A 137 -21.39 23.49 17.54
N ILE A 138 -21.33 24.54 18.38
CA ILE A 138 -20.78 24.49 19.75
C ILE A 138 -21.48 23.46 20.64
N SER A 139 -22.74 23.11 20.37
CA SER A 139 -23.49 22.13 21.17
C SER A 139 -22.95 20.71 21.05
N LEU A 140 -22.27 20.39 19.94
CA LEU A 140 -21.64 19.08 19.71
C LEU A 140 -20.30 18.99 20.44
N PHE A 141 -19.60 20.12 20.62
CA PHE A 141 -18.37 20.18 21.41
C PHE A 141 -18.63 20.08 22.93
N ASP A 142 -19.78 20.59 23.41
CA ASP A 142 -20.08 20.66 24.85
C ASP A 142 -20.67 19.35 25.41
N THR A 143 -21.36 18.57 24.57
CA THR A 143 -21.95 17.28 24.98
C THR A 143 -20.95 16.12 24.93
N ASP A 144 -19.87 16.28 24.16
CA ASP A 144 -19.04 15.18 23.65
C ASP A 144 -17.53 15.52 23.62
N ALA A 145 -17.06 16.43 24.48
CA ALA A 145 -15.66 16.89 24.47
C ALA A 145 -14.62 15.73 24.57
N SER A 146 -14.92 14.69 25.35
CA SER A 146 -14.08 13.50 25.48
C SER A 146 -14.10 12.61 24.23
N SER A 147 -15.24 12.50 23.55
CA SER A 147 -15.39 11.69 22.32
C SER A 147 -14.88 12.42 21.09
N THR A 148 -14.92 13.76 21.07
CA THR A 148 -14.41 14.60 19.98
C THR A 148 -12.90 14.42 19.79
N GLY A 149 -12.13 14.39 20.88
CA GLY A 149 -10.68 14.13 20.82
C GLY A 149 -10.34 12.74 20.29
N GLU A 150 -11.11 11.73 20.68
CA GLU A 150 -10.97 10.35 20.19
C GLU A 150 -11.29 10.25 18.69
N VAL A 151 -12.35 10.92 18.22
CA VAL A 151 -12.73 10.98 16.80
C VAL A 151 -11.64 11.66 15.95
N ILE A 152 -11.06 12.77 16.43
CA ILE A 152 -9.96 13.45 15.73
C ILE A 152 -8.75 12.53 15.57
N SER A 153 -8.38 11.85 16.64
CA SER A 153 -7.27 10.89 16.64
C SER A 153 -7.52 9.74 15.66
N ALA A 154 -8.74 9.18 15.70
CA ALA A 154 -9.14 8.09 14.81
C ALA A 154 -9.07 8.50 13.33
N ILE A 155 -9.63 9.66 12.96
CA ILE A 155 -9.61 10.14 11.58
C ILE A 155 -8.18 10.43 11.11
N THR A 156 -7.35 11.02 11.98
CA THR A 156 -5.94 11.27 11.65
C THR A 156 -5.17 9.96 11.41
N SER A 157 -5.41 8.96 12.24
CA SER A 157 -4.85 7.61 12.07
C SER A 157 -5.31 6.99 10.75
N ASP A 158 -6.59 7.06 10.42
CA ASP A 158 -7.13 6.54 9.16
C ASP A 158 -6.50 7.22 7.93
N ILE A 159 -6.28 8.54 7.99
CA ILE A 159 -5.60 9.28 6.92
C ILE A 159 -4.15 8.81 6.76
N ILE A 160 -3.44 8.52 7.85
CA ILE A 160 -2.06 7.97 7.78
C ILE A 160 -2.07 6.60 7.11
N VAL A 161 -3.01 5.72 7.47
CA VAL A 161 -3.13 4.41 6.81
C VAL A 161 -3.41 4.54 5.31
N VAL A 162 -4.26 5.50 4.92
CA VAL A 162 -4.52 5.83 3.51
C VAL A 162 -3.28 6.38 2.81
N GLN A 163 -2.53 7.27 3.46
CA GLN A 163 -1.27 7.82 2.96
C GLN A 163 -0.26 6.70 2.70
N ASP A 164 -0.05 5.80 3.66
CA ASP A 164 0.88 4.68 3.54
C ASP A 164 0.45 3.72 2.43
N ALA A 165 -0.86 3.47 2.29
CA ALA A 165 -1.38 2.66 1.20
C ALA A 165 -1.03 3.26 -0.17
N ILE A 166 -1.22 4.57 -0.34
CA ILE A 166 -0.89 5.27 -1.60
C ILE A 166 0.62 5.30 -1.85
N SER A 167 1.41 5.68 -0.84
CA SER A 167 2.84 5.93 -0.98
C SER A 167 3.67 4.64 -1.11
N GLU A 168 3.29 3.56 -0.43
CA GLU A 168 4.12 2.36 -0.32
C GLU A 168 3.53 1.12 -0.99
N LYS A 169 2.20 1.00 -1.06
CA LYS A 169 1.57 -0.27 -1.46
C LYS A 169 1.11 -0.26 -2.91
N VAL A 170 0.63 0.88 -3.42
CA VAL A 170 0.03 0.94 -4.76
C VAL A 170 1.03 0.59 -5.86
N TRP A 171 2.26 1.10 -5.78
CA TRP A 171 3.25 0.89 -6.84
C TRP A 171 3.72 -0.57 -6.96
N LEU A 172 3.66 -1.34 -5.87
CA LEU A 172 4.02 -2.77 -5.86
C LEU A 172 3.10 -3.65 -6.71
N TYR A 173 1.92 -3.16 -7.08
CA TYR A 173 0.96 -3.89 -7.92
C TYR A 173 1.18 -3.68 -9.42
N PHE A 174 2.13 -2.83 -9.81
CA PHE A 174 2.51 -2.57 -11.21
C PHE A 174 3.79 -3.32 -11.58
#